data_AF-W7W7X0-F1
#
_entry.id   AF-W7W7X0-F1
#
_cell.length_a   1.000
_cell.length_b   1.000
_cell.length_c   1.000
_cell.angle_alpha   90.00
_cell.angle_beta   90.00
_cell.angle_gamma   90.00
#
_symmetry.space_group_name_H-M   'P 1'
#
loop_
_entity.id
_entity.type
_entity.pdbx_description
1 polymer ?
#
loop_
_entity_poly.entity_id
_entity_poly.type
_entity_poly.pdbx_seq_one_letter_code
_entity_poly.pdbx_strand_id
1 'polypeptide(L)'
;MPVVTRLPGPVPQKDNPAYGALDNMAVAAFVLGVILLISKYGRGFVANISVLLGIVAGCVVAVAMGKMGFDKVAKAHWFDVVTPFAFGPPVFDPVLIATMTLVMVVVMIESTGMFLALSDLTGKPIDQRELTAGLRTDGLGTLIGGVFNTFPYTSFSQNVGLVGVTGVRSRYVCVAAGLIMIVLGLLPKMAALVESVPTFVLGGAGLVMFGMVAATGIRILAAVDYKTHRHNLYIVAISIGFGMLPLVAPRWTQQMHHGLHPLLESGILLAALSAVLLNLYFNGAKGGAADAVEAAKLAEAH
;
A
#
# COMPACT_ATOMS: atom_id res chain seq x y z
N MET A 1 -0.99 45.93 -7.78
CA MET A 1 -2.00 44.86 -7.68
C MET A 1 -1.31 43.55 -8.01
N PRO A 2 -1.36 42.51 -7.16
CA PRO A 2 -0.73 41.25 -7.48
C PRO A 2 -1.43 40.65 -8.71
N VAL A 3 -0.65 40.32 -9.73
CA VAL A 3 -1.12 39.63 -10.93
C VAL A 3 -1.64 38.28 -10.46
N VAL A 4 -2.96 38.12 -10.41
CA VAL A 4 -3.61 36.82 -10.23
C VAL A 4 -3.36 36.04 -11.51
N THR A 5 -2.21 35.37 -11.57
CA THR A 5 -1.89 34.41 -12.63
C THR A 5 -2.91 33.28 -12.49
N ARG A 6 -4.00 33.35 -13.25
CA ARG A 6 -4.94 32.24 -13.38
C ARG A 6 -4.15 31.07 -13.98
N LEU A 7 -3.80 30.09 -13.15
CA LEU A 7 -3.10 28.88 -13.56
C LEU A 7 -3.96 28.14 -14.60
N PRO A 8 -3.59 28.10 -15.89
CA PRO A 8 -4.38 27.45 -16.92
C PRO A 8 -4.26 25.92 -16.79
N GLY A 9 -5.33 25.21 -17.12
CA GLY A 9 -5.36 23.76 -17.28
C GLY A 9 -6.61 23.13 -16.66
N PRO A 10 -7.03 21.93 -17.09
CA PRO A 10 -8.07 21.15 -16.41
C PRO A 10 -7.51 20.49 -15.14
N VAL A 11 -8.36 20.32 -14.12
CA VAL A 11 -8.08 19.37 -13.02
C VAL A 11 -7.95 17.99 -13.69
N PRO A 12 -6.99 17.13 -13.33
CA PRO A 12 -6.90 15.78 -13.89
C PRO A 12 -8.01 14.90 -13.30
N GLN A 13 -9.27 15.26 -13.52
CA GLN A 13 -10.40 14.35 -13.46
C GLN A 13 -10.79 14.09 -14.90
N LYS A 14 -10.61 12.84 -15.33
CA LYS A 14 -11.11 12.37 -16.61
C LYS A 14 -12.63 12.56 -16.59
N ASP A 15 -13.16 13.40 -17.48
CA ASP A 15 -14.61 13.66 -17.55
C ASP A 15 -15.33 12.33 -17.75
N ASN A 16 -15.95 11.84 -16.67
CA ASN A 16 -16.73 10.62 -16.66
C ASN A 16 -18.17 11.00 -16.31
N PRO A 17 -19.14 10.88 -17.23
CA PRO A 17 -20.53 11.20 -16.97
C PRO A 17 -21.16 10.30 -15.89
N ALA A 18 -20.55 9.15 -15.58
CA ALA A 18 -20.94 8.26 -14.49
C ALA A 18 -20.19 8.54 -13.17
N TYR A 19 -19.42 9.63 -13.09
CA TYR A 19 -18.73 10.02 -11.86
C TYR A 19 -19.74 10.36 -10.76
N GLY A 20 -19.62 9.68 -9.61
CA GLY A 20 -20.56 9.86 -8.50
C GLY A 20 -21.98 9.38 -8.79
N ALA A 21 -22.18 8.50 -9.79
CA ALA A 21 -23.50 7.93 -10.07
C ALA A 21 -24.04 7.21 -8.81
N LEU A 22 -25.28 7.54 -8.43
CA LEU A 22 -25.90 7.10 -7.16
C LEU A 22 -25.97 5.58 -7.04
N ASP A 23 -26.16 4.90 -8.16
CA ASP A 23 -26.20 3.44 -8.24
C ASP A 23 -24.82 2.81 -7.96
N ASN A 24 -23.75 3.36 -8.50
CA ASN A 24 -22.37 2.93 -8.22
C ASN A 24 -21.99 3.23 -6.76
N MET A 25 -22.38 4.40 -6.25
CA MET A 25 -22.16 4.78 -4.84
C MET A 25 -22.94 3.86 -3.89
N ALA A 26 -24.17 3.47 -4.24
CA ALA A 26 -24.97 2.55 -3.46
C ALA A 26 -24.32 1.16 -3.38
N VAL A 27 -23.76 0.65 -4.49
CA VAL A 27 -23.01 -0.62 -4.47
C VAL A 27 -21.74 -0.50 -3.63
N ALA A 28 -20.99 0.59 -3.75
CA ALA A 28 -19.79 0.82 -2.92
C ALA A 28 -20.14 0.87 -1.42
N ALA A 29 -21.22 1.57 -1.06
CA ALA A 29 -21.73 1.64 0.31
C ALA A 29 -22.25 0.28 0.80
N PHE A 30 -22.90 -0.49 -0.06
CA PHE A 30 -23.32 -1.86 0.24
C PHE A 30 -22.12 -2.76 0.53
N VAL A 31 -21.08 -2.73 -0.31
CA VAL A 31 -19.83 -3.48 -0.09
C VAL A 31 -19.23 -3.10 1.25
N LEU A 32 -19.10 -1.81 1.54
CA LEU A 32 -18.62 -1.33 2.84
C LEU A 32 -19.48 -1.86 3.99
N GLY A 33 -20.81 -1.76 3.87
CA GLY A 33 -21.75 -2.27 4.87
C GLY A 33 -21.58 -3.76 5.12
N VAL A 34 -21.43 -4.57 4.07
CA VAL A 34 -21.17 -6.02 4.18
C VAL A 34 -19.84 -6.27 4.89
N ILE A 35 -18.77 -5.56 4.53
CA ILE A 35 -17.46 -5.71 5.19
C ILE A 35 -17.58 -5.40 6.69
N LEU A 36 -18.25 -4.31 7.06
CA LEU A 36 -18.44 -3.93 8.46
C LEU A 36 -19.30 -4.95 9.23
N LEU A 37 -20.37 -5.46 8.62
CA LEU A 37 -21.23 -6.48 9.22
C LEU A 37 -20.47 -7.79 9.44
N ILE A 38 -19.71 -8.25 8.45
CA ILE A 38 -18.91 -9.48 8.56
C ILE A 38 -17.77 -9.29 9.55
N SER A 39 -17.10 -8.14 9.56
CA SER A 39 -16.03 -7.85 10.50
C SER A 39 -16.54 -7.82 11.95
N LYS A 40 -17.74 -7.25 12.18
CA LYS A 40 -18.35 -7.16 13.52
C LYS A 40 -18.93 -8.49 14.02
N TYR A 41 -19.66 -9.21 13.18
CA TYR A 41 -20.44 -10.39 13.58
C TYR A 41 -19.80 -11.72 13.16
N GLY A 42 -18.89 -11.70 12.19
CA GLY A 42 -18.11 -12.86 11.78
C GLY A 42 -17.14 -13.29 12.88
N ARG A 43 -16.75 -14.56 12.85
CA ARG A 43 -15.82 -15.14 13.82
C ARG A 43 -14.66 -15.83 13.11
N GLY A 44 -13.49 -15.78 13.74
CA GLY A 44 -12.27 -16.44 13.27
C GLY A 44 -11.93 -16.08 11.83
N PHE A 45 -11.82 -17.10 10.97
CA PHE A 45 -11.44 -16.95 9.57
C PHE A 45 -12.36 -16.02 8.76
N VAL A 46 -13.68 -16.07 8.99
CA VAL A 46 -14.66 -15.28 8.22
C VAL A 46 -14.47 -13.78 8.42
N ALA A 47 -14.15 -13.35 9.65
CA ALA A 47 -13.86 -11.95 9.95
C ALA A 47 -12.58 -11.46 9.26
N ASN A 48 -11.55 -12.32 9.18
CA ASN A 48 -10.28 -12.00 8.54
C ASN A 48 -10.40 -11.86 7.01
N ILE A 49 -11.30 -12.62 6.38
CA ILE A 49 -11.58 -12.50 4.94
C ILE A 49 -12.78 -11.59 4.63
N SER A 50 -13.20 -10.74 5.58
CA SER A 50 -14.37 -9.85 5.43
C SER A 50 -14.30 -8.96 4.19
N VAL A 51 -13.13 -8.41 3.89
CA VAL A 51 -12.89 -7.59 2.68
C VAL A 51 -13.15 -8.41 1.40
N LEU A 52 -12.61 -9.63 1.33
CA LEU A 52 -12.81 -10.52 0.19
C LEU A 52 -14.29 -10.88 0.02
N LEU A 53 -14.97 -11.24 1.10
CA LEU A 53 -16.40 -11.56 1.07
C LEU A 53 -17.26 -10.35 0.68
N GLY A 54 -16.88 -9.16 1.12
CA GLY A 54 -17.51 -7.90 0.70
C GLY A 54 -17.38 -7.64 -0.80
N ILE A 55 -16.19 -7.86 -1.36
CA ILE A 55 -15.95 -7.77 -2.82
C ILE A 55 -16.83 -8.79 -3.55
N VAL A 56 -16.86 -10.05 -3.09
CA VAL A 56 -17.72 -11.09 -3.69
C VAL A 56 -19.19 -10.69 -3.67
N ALA A 57 -19.69 -10.21 -2.53
CA ALA A 57 -21.08 -9.72 -2.43
C ALA A 57 -21.35 -8.54 -3.37
N GLY A 58 -20.41 -7.59 -3.49
CA GLY A 58 -20.50 -6.49 -4.44
C GLY A 58 -20.50 -6.94 -5.90
N CYS A 59 -19.69 -7.94 -6.25
CA CYS A 59 -19.68 -8.55 -7.57
C CYS A 59 -21.02 -9.21 -7.88
N VAL A 60 -21.63 -9.94 -6.94
CA VAL A 60 -22.96 -10.55 -7.13
C VAL A 60 -24.00 -9.48 -7.45
N VAL A 61 -24.01 -8.35 -6.72
CA VAL A 61 -24.91 -7.24 -7.02
C VAL A 61 -24.59 -6.60 -8.37
N ALA A 62 -23.32 -6.41 -8.71
CA ALA A 62 -22.92 -5.84 -10.00
C ALA A 62 -23.33 -6.72 -11.19
N VAL A 63 -23.27 -8.05 -11.04
CA VAL A 63 -23.77 -9.01 -12.04
C VAL A 63 -25.29 -8.89 -12.16
N ALA A 64 -26.02 -8.83 -11.05
CA ALA A 64 -27.48 -8.66 -11.06
C ALA A 64 -27.91 -7.34 -11.72
N MET A 65 -27.09 -6.29 -11.63
CA MET A 65 -27.29 -5.00 -12.29
C MET A 65 -26.82 -4.97 -13.76
N GLY A 66 -26.24 -6.06 -14.27
CA GLY A 66 -25.69 -6.11 -15.64
C GLY A 66 -24.43 -5.26 -15.85
N LYS A 67 -23.77 -4.84 -14.77
CA LYS A 67 -22.57 -3.96 -14.79
C LYS A 67 -21.24 -4.72 -14.72
N MET A 68 -21.28 -6.04 -14.69
CA MET A 68 -20.11 -6.91 -14.68
C MET A 68 -20.26 -7.96 -15.79
N GLY A 69 -19.37 -7.90 -16.79
CA GLY A 69 -19.34 -8.83 -17.92
C GLY A 69 -18.20 -9.83 -17.82
N PHE A 70 -18.42 -11.04 -18.32
CA PHE A 70 -17.46 -12.15 -18.24
C PHE A 70 -16.88 -12.56 -19.61
N ASP A 71 -17.07 -11.72 -20.63
CA ASP A 71 -16.62 -12.03 -22.01
C ASP A 71 -15.11 -12.27 -22.10
N LYS A 72 -14.32 -11.48 -21.35
CA LYS A 72 -12.86 -11.67 -21.26
C LYS A 72 -12.50 -12.99 -20.58
N VAL A 73 -13.25 -13.39 -19.56
CA VAL A 73 -13.04 -14.66 -18.83
C VAL A 73 -13.33 -15.86 -19.74
N ALA A 74 -14.38 -15.76 -20.56
CA ALA A 74 -14.73 -16.80 -21.53
C ALA A 74 -13.64 -16.99 -22.59
N LYS A 75 -13.07 -15.88 -23.09
CA LYS A 75 -12.01 -15.88 -24.12
C LYS A 75 -10.61 -16.18 -23.59
N ALA A 76 -10.37 -15.99 -22.30
CA ALA A 76 -9.05 -16.21 -21.70
C ALA A 76 -8.65 -17.69 -21.74
N HIS A 77 -7.38 -17.93 -22.08
CA HIS A 77 -6.76 -19.24 -22.05
C HIS A 77 -6.70 -19.79 -20.62
N TRP A 78 -6.71 -21.12 -20.49
CA TRP A 78 -6.61 -21.80 -19.21
C TRP A 78 -5.22 -21.71 -18.61
N PHE A 79 -4.18 -21.73 -19.45
CA PHE A 79 -2.79 -21.65 -19.03
C PHE A 79 -2.06 -20.66 -19.93
N ASP A 80 -1.31 -19.76 -19.33
CA ASP A 80 -0.37 -18.89 -20.04
C ASP A 80 0.79 -18.53 -19.11
N VAL A 81 1.98 -18.38 -19.68
CA VAL A 81 3.19 -18.12 -18.92
C VAL A 81 3.54 -16.65 -19.05
N VAL A 82 3.72 -15.97 -17.93
CA VAL A 82 4.18 -14.58 -17.92
C VAL A 82 5.59 -14.52 -18.51
N THR A 83 5.72 -13.91 -19.68
CA THR A 83 7.03 -13.73 -20.32
C THR A 83 7.79 -12.58 -19.65
N PRO A 84 9.10 -12.76 -19.36
CA PRO A 84 9.95 -11.66 -18.93
C PRO A 84 9.88 -10.47 -19.90
N PHE A 85 9.85 -9.25 -19.38
CA PHE A 85 9.90 -8.00 -20.17
C PHE A 85 8.81 -7.87 -21.25
N ALA A 86 7.60 -8.36 -20.96
CA ALA A 86 6.44 -8.28 -21.85
C ALA A 86 6.08 -6.83 -22.25
N PHE A 87 6.37 -5.85 -21.40
CA PHE A 87 6.15 -4.43 -21.71
C PHE A 87 7.34 -3.74 -22.40
N GLY A 88 8.42 -4.48 -22.68
CA GLY A 88 9.64 -3.97 -23.33
C GLY A 88 10.88 -4.07 -22.44
N PRO A 89 12.07 -3.75 -23.00
CA PRO A 89 13.33 -3.80 -22.27
C PRO A 89 13.38 -2.74 -21.16
N PRO A 90 14.14 -2.98 -20.07
CA PRO A 90 14.27 -2.02 -18.98
C PRO A 90 14.90 -0.71 -19.47
N VAL A 91 14.25 0.42 -19.17
CA VAL A 91 14.75 1.76 -19.47
C VAL A 91 15.40 2.33 -18.22
N PHE A 92 16.67 2.69 -18.32
CA PHE A 92 17.45 3.25 -17.21
C PHE A 92 17.43 4.77 -17.27
N ASP A 93 16.47 5.36 -16.55
CA ASP A 93 16.42 6.80 -16.33
C ASP A 93 16.97 7.14 -14.92
N PRO A 94 18.05 7.93 -14.80
CA PRO A 94 18.66 8.25 -13.51
C PRO A 94 17.71 8.89 -12.49
N VAL A 95 16.76 9.71 -12.95
CA VAL A 95 15.77 10.37 -12.08
C VAL A 95 14.77 9.35 -11.57
N LEU A 96 14.24 8.48 -12.44
CA LEU A 96 13.30 7.44 -12.04
C LEU A 96 13.98 6.41 -11.12
N ILE A 97 15.24 6.08 -11.38
CA ILE A 97 16.05 5.21 -10.50
C ILE A 97 16.19 5.84 -9.12
N ALA A 98 16.56 7.12 -9.03
CA ALA A 98 16.67 7.82 -7.75
C ALA A 98 15.32 7.87 -7.01
N THR A 99 14.24 8.15 -7.73
CA THR A 99 12.87 8.18 -7.20
C THR A 99 12.47 6.82 -6.61
N MET A 100 12.65 5.75 -7.39
CA MET A 100 12.31 4.39 -6.98
C MET A 100 13.22 3.89 -5.86
N THR A 101 14.50 4.27 -5.85
CA THR A 101 15.42 3.94 -4.76
C THR A 101 14.89 4.50 -3.44
N LEU A 102 14.40 5.74 -3.43
CA LEU A 102 13.85 6.32 -2.22
C LEU A 102 12.52 5.66 -1.80
N VAL A 103 11.66 5.32 -2.76
CA VAL A 103 10.45 4.52 -2.49
C VAL A 103 10.82 3.18 -1.84
N MET A 104 11.88 2.51 -2.34
CA MET A 104 12.37 1.27 -1.75
C MET A 104 12.90 1.45 -0.33
N VAL A 105 13.50 2.59 0.02
CA VAL A 105 13.90 2.88 1.41
C VAL A 105 12.67 2.93 2.32
N VAL A 106 11.58 3.58 1.88
CA VAL A 106 10.32 3.63 2.65
C VAL A 106 9.75 2.22 2.84
N VAL A 107 9.72 1.42 1.78
CA VAL A 107 9.28 0.01 1.81
C VAL A 107 10.14 -0.84 2.76
N MET A 108 11.46 -0.61 2.80
CA MET A 108 12.36 -1.30 3.73
C MET A 108 12.09 -0.93 5.19
N ILE A 109 11.78 0.35 5.47
CA ILE A 109 11.41 0.80 6.81
C ILE A 109 10.11 0.12 7.26
N GLU A 110 9.10 0.08 6.38
CA GLU A 110 7.84 -0.61 6.62
C GLU A 110 8.06 -2.10 6.91
N SER A 111 8.80 -2.80 6.03
CA SER A 111 9.08 -4.23 6.18
C SER A 111 9.90 -4.54 7.43
N THR A 112 10.79 -3.63 7.84
CA THR A 112 11.52 -3.75 9.11
C THR A 112 10.57 -3.75 10.31
N GLY A 113 9.58 -2.85 10.33
CA GLY A 113 8.53 -2.86 11.35
C GLY A 113 7.83 -4.22 11.41
N MET A 114 7.38 -4.71 10.25
CA MET A 114 6.67 -5.98 10.17
C MET A 114 7.48 -7.19 10.65
N PHE A 115 8.78 -7.23 10.36
CA PHE A 115 9.66 -8.29 10.85
C PHE A 115 9.79 -8.25 12.38
N LEU A 116 9.88 -7.05 12.96
CA LEU A 116 9.97 -6.87 14.42
C LEU A 116 8.65 -7.25 15.12
N ALA A 117 7.50 -6.88 14.57
CA ALA A 117 6.23 -7.33 15.15
C ALA A 117 6.03 -8.83 15.03
N LEU A 118 6.42 -9.42 13.90
CA LEU A 118 6.35 -10.88 13.74
C LEU A 118 7.32 -11.60 14.68
N SER A 119 8.51 -11.05 14.92
CA SER A 119 9.47 -11.51 15.95
C SER A 119 8.81 -11.60 17.32
N ASP A 120 8.18 -10.51 17.75
CA ASP A 120 7.57 -10.41 19.08
C ASP A 120 6.36 -11.35 19.20
N LEU A 121 5.53 -11.41 18.16
CA LEU A 121 4.35 -12.28 18.10
C LEU A 121 4.72 -13.76 18.09
N THR A 122 5.83 -14.11 17.44
CA THR A 122 6.33 -15.50 17.40
C THR A 122 7.19 -15.85 18.61
N GLY A 123 7.67 -14.87 19.37
CA GLY A 123 8.60 -15.02 20.48
C GLY A 123 10.02 -15.40 20.05
N LYS A 124 10.35 -15.23 18.76
CA LYS A 124 11.68 -15.55 18.22
C LYS A 124 12.43 -14.23 17.95
N PRO A 125 13.45 -13.88 18.76
CA PRO A 125 14.23 -12.67 18.52
C PRO A 125 14.94 -12.76 17.17
N ILE A 126 14.91 -11.66 16.42
CA ILE A 126 15.57 -11.53 15.12
C ILE A 126 16.86 -10.73 15.30
N ASP A 127 17.97 -11.24 14.75
CA ASP A 127 19.25 -10.53 14.75
C ASP A 127 19.41 -9.62 13.52
N GLN A 128 20.45 -8.77 13.50
CA GLN A 128 20.70 -7.88 12.36
C GLN A 128 20.95 -8.64 11.05
N ARG A 129 21.49 -9.86 11.11
CA ARG A 129 21.79 -10.66 9.92
C ARG A 129 20.50 -11.21 9.30
N GLU A 130 19.59 -11.70 10.11
CA GLU A 130 18.25 -12.16 9.72
C GLU A 130 17.42 -11.00 9.17
N LEU A 131 17.46 -9.82 9.80
CA LEU A 131 16.81 -8.62 9.28
C LEU A 131 17.37 -8.23 7.90
N THR A 132 18.70 -8.21 7.76
CA THR A 132 19.36 -7.93 6.47
C THR A 132 18.98 -8.98 5.41
N ALA A 133 18.90 -10.26 5.78
CA ALA A 133 18.51 -11.33 4.87
C ALA A 133 17.05 -11.20 4.42
N GLY A 134 16.14 -10.81 5.33
CA GLY A 134 14.75 -10.50 5.02
C GLY A 134 14.62 -9.36 4.00
N LEU A 135 15.26 -8.22 4.28
CA LEU A 135 15.24 -7.05 3.38
C LEU A 135 15.88 -7.34 2.01
N ARG A 136 16.93 -8.19 1.96
CA ARG A 136 17.50 -8.66 0.68
C ARG A 136 16.51 -9.53 -0.10
N THR A 137 15.69 -10.31 0.59
CA THR A 137 14.67 -11.15 -0.02
C THR A 137 13.54 -10.29 -0.61
N ASP A 138 13.13 -9.23 0.09
CA ASP A 138 12.15 -8.26 -0.43
C ASP A 138 12.67 -7.55 -1.69
N GLY A 139 13.94 -7.13 -1.67
CA GLY A 139 14.62 -6.54 -2.83
C GLY A 139 14.72 -7.51 -4.01
N LEU A 140 15.07 -8.77 -3.74
CA LEU A 140 15.10 -9.82 -4.76
C LEU A 140 13.71 -10.09 -5.35
N GLY A 141 12.68 -10.16 -4.51
CA GLY A 141 11.29 -10.32 -4.93
C GLY A 141 10.83 -9.17 -5.83
N THR A 142 11.19 -7.93 -5.48
CA THR A 142 10.93 -6.74 -6.30
C THR A 142 11.68 -6.79 -7.64
N LEU A 143 12.93 -7.26 -7.66
CA LEU A 143 13.70 -7.41 -8.89
C LEU A 143 13.08 -8.47 -9.81
N ILE A 144 12.77 -9.65 -9.28
CA ILE A 144 12.06 -10.71 -10.02
C ILE A 144 10.73 -10.16 -10.53
N GLY A 145 10.01 -9.43 -9.68
CA GLY A 145 8.77 -8.78 -10.07
C GLY A 145 8.93 -7.83 -11.26
N GLY A 146 9.94 -6.95 -11.23
CA GLY A 146 10.22 -6.03 -12.33
C GLY A 146 10.52 -6.78 -13.65
N VAL A 147 11.25 -7.90 -13.58
CA VAL A 147 11.51 -8.76 -14.75
C VAL A 147 10.20 -9.35 -15.30
N PHE A 148 9.28 -9.74 -14.43
CA PHE A 148 7.95 -10.26 -14.79
C PHE A 148 6.87 -9.17 -14.85
N ASN A 149 7.27 -7.90 -15.04
CA ASN A 149 6.38 -6.78 -15.37
C ASN A 149 5.40 -6.35 -14.25
N THR A 150 5.79 -6.48 -12.99
CA THR A 150 4.99 -6.08 -11.83
C THR A 150 5.54 -4.86 -11.10
N PHE A 151 4.90 -4.49 -10.00
CA PHE A 151 5.29 -3.38 -9.14
C PHE A 151 6.08 -3.85 -7.90
N PRO A 152 6.81 -2.95 -7.23
CA PRO A 152 7.53 -3.28 -5.99
C PRO A 152 6.62 -3.91 -4.93
N TYR A 153 7.16 -4.92 -4.23
CA TYR A 153 6.46 -5.66 -3.19
C TYR A 153 6.96 -5.27 -1.80
N THR A 154 6.08 -5.39 -0.81
CA THR A 154 6.39 -5.17 0.61
C THR A 154 5.72 -6.25 1.46
N SER A 155 6.20 -6.43 2.69
CA SER A 155 5.57 -7.31 3.67
C SER A 155 4.18 -6.80 4.03
N PHE A 156 3.15 -7.66 3.94
CA PHE A 156 1.76 -7.24 4.13
C PHE A 156 1.34 -7.33 5.61
N SER A 157 0.95 -6.19 6.20
CA SER A 157 0.70 -6.09 7.65
C SER A 157 -0.46 -6.94 8.15
N GLN A 158 -1.48 -7.13 7.30
CA GLN A 158 -2.61 -8.00 7.61
C GLN A 158 -2.20 -9.46 7.82
N ASN A 159 -1.13 -9.93 7.16
CA ASN A 159 -0.66 -11.30 7.34
C ASN A 159 -0.05 -11.49 8.73
N VAL A 160 0.63 -10.48 9.27
CA VAL A 160 1.18 -10.53 10.65
C VAL A 160 0.04 -10.55 11.68
N GLY A 161 -0.99 -9.72 11.47
CA GLY A 161 -2.20 -9.76 12.30
C GLY A 161 -2.89 -11.13 12.28
N LEU A 162 -2.95 -11.78 11.11
CA LEU A 162 -3.54 -13.12 10.96
C LEU A 162 -2.76 -14.19 11.76
N VAL A 163 -1.43 -14.11 11.83
CA VAL A 163 -0.63 -15.02 12.66
C VAL A 163 -0.97 -14.83 14.14
N GLY A 164 -1.23 -13.60 14.59
CA GLY A 164 -1.70 -13.29 15.94
C GLY A 164 -3.04 -13.94 16.28
N VAL A 165 -4.01 -13.81 15.39
CA VAL A 165 -5.37 -14.32 15.61
C VAL A 165 -5.44 -15.85 15.48
N THR A 166 -4.72 -16.42 14.51
CA THR A 166 -4.77 -17.87 14.24
C THR A 166 -3.83 -18.67 15.15
N GLY A 167 -2.79 -18.04 15.69
CA GLY A 167 -1.72 -18.72 16.43
C GLY A 167 -0.84 -19.63 15.55
N VAL A 168 -1.09 -19.71 14.24
CA VAL A 168 -0.35 -20.58 13.33
C VAL A 168 0.93 -19.88 12.87
N ARG A 169 2.05 -20.21 13.52
CA ARG A 169 3.38 -19.62 13.27
C ARG A 169 4.23 -20.39 12.26
N SER A 170 3.65 -21.36 11.56
CA SER A 170 4.40 -22.24 10.65
C SER A 170 4.73 -21.54 9.33
N ARG A 171 6.03 -21.43 9.01
CA ARG A 171 6.52 -20.91 7.73
C ARG A 171 5.98 -21.67 6.50
N TYR A 172 5.60 -22.94 6.67
CA TYR A 172 5.09 -23.76 5.58
C TYR A 172 3.72 -23.28 5.08
N VAL A 173 2.96 -22.55 5.91
CA VAL A 173 1.72 -21.90 5.47
C VAL A 173 2.03 -20.83 4.42
N CYS A 174 3.06 -20.02 4.65
CA CYS A 174 3.50 -19.00 3.70
C CYS A 174 4.04 -19.63 2.40
N VAL A 175 4.78 -20.74 2.49
CA VAL A 175 5.26 -21.48 1.32
C VAL A 175 4.09 -22.04 0.50
N ALA A 176 3.11 -22.66 1.15
CA ALA A 176 1.91 -23.17 0.50
C ALA A 176 1.10 -22.04 -0.16
N ALA A 177 0.93 -20.91 0.52
CA ALA A 177 0.29 -19.72 -0.04
C ALA A 177 1.03 -19.20 -1.28
N GLY A 178 2.37 -19.14 -1.24
CA GLY A 178 3.20 -18.78 -2.39
C GLY A 178 3.01 -19.72 -3.58
N LEU A 179 2.98 -21.03 -3.35
CA LEU A 179 2.71 -22.02 -4.39
C LEU A 179 1.30 -21.86 -4.99
N ILE A 180 0.29 -21.62 -4.15
CA ILE A 180 -1.07 -21.34 -4.62
C ILE A 180 -1.08 -20.08 -5.49
N MET A 181 -0.39 -19.01 -5.08
CA MET A 181 -0.30 -17.78 -5.86
C MET A 181 0.42 -17.98 -7.20
N ILE A 182 1.47 -18.81 -7.25
CA ILE A 182 2.13 -19.18 -8.51
C ILE A 182 1.16 -19.91 -9.44
N VAL A 183 0.43 -20.90 -8.92
CA VAL A 183 -0.56 -21.64 -9.71
C VAL A 183 -1.65 -20.70 -10.22
N LEU A 184 -2.21 -19.83 -9.37
CA LEU A 184 -3.23 -18.87 -9.78
C LEU A 184 -2.71 -17.85 -10.80
N GLY A 185 -1.44 -17.45 -10.70
CA GLY A 185 -0.78 -16.55 -11.65
C GLY A 185 -0.60 -17.16 -13.04
N LEU A 186 -0.49 -18.49 -13.14
CA LEU A 186 -0.42 -19.22 -14.41
C LEU A 186 -1.79 -19.47 -15.06
N LEU A 187 -2.88 -19.01 -14.43
CA LEU A 187 -4.25 -19.16 -14.92
C LEU A 187 -4.81 -17.78 -15.35
N PRO A 188 -4.69 -17.39 -16.63
CA PRO A 188 -5.20 -16.10 -17.14
C PRO A 188 -6.69 -15.88 -16.88
N LYS A 189 -7.47 -16.97 -16.78
CA LYS A 189 -8.88 -16.88 -16.38
C LYS A 189 -9.07 -16.24 -15.02
N MET A 190 -8.19 -16.50 -14.06
CA MET A 190 -8.24 -15.87 -12.74
C MET A 190 -7.90 -14.38 -12.84
N ALA A 191 -6.89 -14.02 -13.63
CA ALA A 191 -6.56 -12.62 -13.89
C ALA A 191 -7.71 -11.87 -14.57
N ALA A 192 -8.33 -12.47 -15.60
CA ALA A 192 -9.49 -11.90 -16.29
C ALA A 192 -10.72 -11.77 -15.39
N LEU A 193 -10.92 -12.71 -14.45
CA LEU A 193 -11.99 -12.64 -13.47
C LEU A 193 -11.80 -11.46 -12.52
N VAL A 194 -10.58 -11.27 -12.01
CA VAL A 194 -10.22 -10.13 -11.16
C VAL A 194 -10.34 -8.81 -11.93
N GLU A 195 -9.92 -8.77 -13.19
CA GLU A 195 -10.06 -7.61 -14.07
C GLU A 195 -11.54 -7.25 -14.33
N SER A 196 -12.43 -8.25 -14.30
CA SER A 196 -13.87 -8.04 -14.50
C SER A 196 -14.53 -7.35 -13.31
N VAL A 197 -13.86 -7.26 -12.15
CA VAL A 197 -14.40 -6.63 -10.94
C VAL A 197 -14.54 -5.12 -11.18
N PRO A 198 -15.77 -4.55 -11.10
CA PRO A 198 -15.95 -3.14 -11.36
C PRO A 198 -15.27 -2.25 -10.31
N THR A 199 -14.76 -1.09 -10.75
CA THR A 199 -14.03 -0.15 -9.89
C THR A 199 -14.85 0.38 -8.72
N PHE A 200 -16.18 0.49 -8.86
CA PHE A 200 -17.06 0.92 -7.77
C PHE A 200 -17.18 -0.13 -6.64
N VAL A 201 -17.07 -1.44 -6.94
CA VAL A 201 -16.98 -2.49 -5.92
C VAL A 201 -15.65 -2.38 -5.19
N LEU A 202 -14.56 -2.21 -5.94
CA LEU A 202 -13.23 -1.98 -5.39
C LEU A 202 -13.14 -0.69 -4.57
N GLY A 203 -13.93 0.34 -4.89
CA GLY A 203 -13.98 1.58 -4.11
C GLY A 203 -14.47 1.36 -2.67
N GLY A 204 -15.53 0.56 -2.49
CA GLY A 204 -16.04 0.22 -1.16
C GLY A 204 -15.04 -0.58 -0.32
N ALA A 205 -14.39 -1.58 -0.93
CA ALA A 205 -13.32 -2.35 -0.29
C ALA A 205 -12.05 -1.50 -0.04
N GLY A 206 -11.70 -0.65 -0.99
CA GLY A 206 -10.55 0.24 -0.94
C GLY A 206 -10.63 1.23 0.22
N LEU A 207 -11.82 1.73 0.54
CA LEU A 207 -12.01 2.61 1.69
C LEU A 207 -11.60 1.93 3.01
N VAL A 208 -11.91 0.64 3.18
CA VAL A 208 -11.47 -0.14 4.35
C VAL A 208 -9.97 -0.40 4.29
N MET A 209 -9.45 -0.87 3.15
CA MET A 209 -8.03 -1.22 3.03
C MET A 209 -7.11 -0.01 3.23
N PHE A 210 -7.33 1.08 2.51
CA PHE A 210 -6.53 2.30 2.65
C PHE A 210 -6.78 3.01 3.99
N GLY A 211 -8.02 2.96 4.50
CA GLY A 211 -8.36 3.49 5.83
C GLY A 211 -7.60 2.77 6.96
N MET A 212 -7.48 1.45 6.88
CA MET A 212 -6.69 0.66 7.85
C MET A 212 -5.19 0.97 7.77
N VAL A 213 -4.64 1.18 6.57
CA VAL A 213 -3.24 1.61 6.41
C VAL A 213 -3.02 2.98 7.07
N ALA A 214 -3.92 3.95 6.84
CA ALA A 214 -3.85 5.25 7.48
C ALA A 214 -3.96 5.16 9.02
N ALA A 215 -4.89 4.34 9.52
CA ALA A 215 -5.06 4.12 10.96
C ALA A 215 -3.82 3.48 11.60
N THR A 216 -3.19 2.52 10.91
CA THR A 216 -1.93 1.90 11.37
C THR A 216 -0.80 2.93 11.42
N GLY A 217 -0.71 3.82 10.43
CA GLY A 217 0.22 4.95 10.46
C GLY A 217 0.01 5.87 11.66
N ILE A 218 -1.25 6.20 11.99
CA ILE A 218 -1.58 7.00 13.19
C ILE A 218 -1.15 6.26 14.47
N ARG A 219 -1.37 4.94 14.54
CA ARG A 219 -0.94 4.11 15.67
C ARG A 219 0.57 4.14 15.87
N ILE A 220 1.35 4.06 14.78
CA ILE A 220 2.81 4.22 14.83
C ILE A 220 3.20 5.60 15.36
N LEU A 221 2.58 6.66 14.85
CA LEU A 221 2.85 8.02 15.30
C LEU A 221 2.46 8.23 16.78
N ALA A 222 1.48 7.51 17.30
CA ALA A 222 1.07 7.61 18.70
C ALA A 222 2.11 7.06 19.69
N ALA A 223 3.03 6.19 19.23
CA ALA A 223 4.12 5.68 20.05
C ALA A 223 5.25 6.71 20.28
N VAL A 224 5.27 7.82 19.53
CA VAL A 224 6.31 8.86 19.63
C VAL A 224 6.07 9.74 20.87
N ASP A 225 7.14 10.08 21.59
CA ASP A 225 7.06 11.03 22.71
C ASP A 225 6.93 12.48 22.22
N TYR A 226 5.71 13.01 22.30
CA TYR A 226 5.41 14.43 22.03
C TYR A 226 5.47 15.34 23.27
N LYS A 227 5.50 14.76 24.47
CA LYS A 227 5.45 15.53 25.73
C LYS A 227 6.82 16.05 26.11
N THR A 228 7.83 15.17 26.07
CA THR A 228 9.20 15.50 26.44
C THR A 228 9.93 16.13 25.27
N HIS A 229 9.64 15.71 24.03
CA HIS A 229 10.33 16.18 22.82
C HIS A 229 9.35 16.95 21.93
N ARG A 230 9.10 18.22 22.29
CA ARG A 230 8.12 19.09 21.60
C ARG A 230 8.40 19.27 20.10
N HIS A 231 9.65 19.14 19.67
CA HIS A 231 10.02 19.23 18.25
C HIS A 231 9.44 18.09 17.40
N ASN A 232 9.14 16.93 18.00
CA ASN A 232 8.54 15.79 17.30
C ASN A 232 7.17 16.15 16.70
N LEU A 233 6.40 17.00 17.37
CA LEU A 233 5.11 17.45 16.84
C LEU A 233 5.28 18.30 15.57
N TYR A 234 6.30 19.17 15.53
CA TYR A 234 6.62 19.97 14.35
C TYR A 234 7.08 19.10 13.18
N ILE A 235 7.93 18.10 13.45
CA ILE A 235 8.41 17.14 12.44
C ILE A 235 7.20 16.48 11.77
N VAL A 236 6.31 15.88 12.57
CA VAL A 236 5.14 15.16 12.05
C VAL A 236 4.19 16.10 11.29
N ALA A 237 3.85 17.26 11.86
CA ALA A 237 2.89 18.19 11.25
C ALA A 237 3.38 18.71 9.89
N ILE A 238 4.65 19.11 9.79
CA ILE A 238 5.23 19.63 8.55
C ILE A 238 5.36 18.51 7.53
N SER A 239 5.77 17.31 7.94
CA SER A 239 5.92 16.18 7.02
C SER A 239 4.62 15.69 6.41
N ILE A 240 3.55 15.63 7.21
CA ILE A 240 2.20 15.35 6.67
C ILE A 240 1.79 16.44 5.70
N GLY A 241 2.03 17.72 6.04
CA GLY A 241 1.76 18.85 5.15
C GLY A 241 2.46 18.72 3.79
N PHE A 242 3.76 18.41 3.80
CA PHE A 242 4.54 18.17 2.57
C PHE A 242 4.04 16.97 1.78
N GLY A 243 3.70 15.87 2.45
CA GLY A 243 3.18 14.68 1.78
C GLY A 243 1.82 14.88 1.10
N MET A 244 1.01 15.80 1.62
CA MET A 244 -0.30 16.13 1.05
C MET A 244 -0.24 17.13 -0.11
N LEU A 245 0.92 17.77 -0.37
CA LEU A 245 1.06 18.79 -1.42
C LEU A 245 0.63 18.31 -2.80
N PRO A 246 1.03 17.13 -3.31
CA PRO A 246 0.61 16.69 -4.64
C PRO A 246 -0.90 16.49 -4.77
N LEU A 247 -1.58 16.18 -3.66
CA LEU A 247 -3.02 15.97 -3.62
C LEU A 247 -3.81 17.28 -3.47
N VAL A 248 -3.36 18.17 -2.60
CA VAL A 248 -4.05 19.45 -2.31
C VAL A 248 -3.74 20.51 -3.35
N ALA A 249 -2.52 20.51 -3.89
CA ALA A 249 -2.05 21.43 -4.90
C ALA A 249 -1.36 20.69 -6.06
N PRO A 250 -2.14 20.01 -6.95
CA PRO A 250 -1.59 19.21 -8.06
C PRO A 250 -0.73 20.00 -9.07
N ARG A 251 -0.69 21.32 -8.96
CA ARG A 251 0.02 22.24 -9.85
C ARG A 251 1.21 22.93 -9.21
N TRP A 252 1.58 22.56 -7.99
CA TRP A 252 2.63 23.26 -7.27
C TRP A 252 4.01 23.13 -7.96
N THR A 253 4.21 22.08 -8.75
CA THR A 253 5.44 21.80 -9.51
C THR A 253 5.55 22.53 -10.85
N GLN A 254 4.53 23.29 -11.29
CA GLN A 254 4.46 23.85 -12.65
C GLN A 254 5.61 24.78 -13.06
N GLN A 255 6.27 25.44 -12.09
CA GLN A 255 7.40 26.33 -12.33
C GLN A 255 8.76 25.66 -12.07
N MET A 256 8.76 24.40 -11.64
CA MET A 256 9.95 23.65 -11.30
C MET A 256 10.48 22.89 -12.52
N HIS A 257 11.74 22.47 -12.47
CA HIS A 257 12.34 21.71 -13.56
C HIS A 257 11.59 20.40 -13.79
N HIS A 258 11.22 20.08 -15.04
CA HIS A 258 10.42 18.89 -15.38
C HIS A 258 11.05 17.58 -14.92
N GLY A 259 12.38 17.50 -14.88
CA GLY A 259 13.09 16.35 -14.33
C GLY A 259 12.88 16.10 -12.84
N LEU A 260 12.27 17.01 -12.08
CA LEU A 260 11.95 16.80 -10.66
C LEU A 260 10.49 16.40 -10.42
N HIS A 261 9.62 16.48 -11.44
CA HIS A 261 8.20 16.18 -11.27
C HIS A 261 7.93 14.79 -10.68
N PRO A 262 8.59 13.70 -11.12
CA PRO A 262 8.35 12.37 -10.55
C PRO A 262 8.64 12.29 -9.04
N LEU A 263 9.64 13.04 -8.57
CA LEU A 263 9.99 13.12 -7.15
C LEU A 263 8.96 13.98 -6.40
N LEU A 264 8.64 15.15 -6.94
CA LEU A 264 7.81 16.16 -6.28
C LEU A 264 6.30 15.87 -6.33
N GLU A 265 5.87 14.97 -7.20
CA GLU A 265 4.49 14.47 -7.27
C GLU A 265 4.28 13.25 -6.35
N SER A 266 5.35 12.67 -5.81
CA SER A 266 5.27 11.57 -4.85
C SER A 266 5.07 12.09 -3.42
N GLY A 267 3.83 12.01 -2.92
CA GLY A 267 3.49 12.44 -1.55
C GLY A 267 4.24 11.65 -0.47
N ILE A 268 4.43 10.34 -0.68
CA ILE A 268 5.17 9.48 0.25
C ILE A 268 6.64 9.94 0.34
N LEU A 269 7.24 10.27 -0.80
CA LEU A 269 8.62 10.74 -0.87
C LEU A 269 8.80 12.08 -0.13
N LEU A 270 7.90 13.03 -0.38
CA LEU A 270 7.94 14.34 0.27
C LEU A 270 7.76 14.24 1.78
N ALA A 271 6.85 13.39 2.24
CA ALA A 271 6.65 13.14 3.67
C ALA A 271 7.89 12.51 4.31
N ALA A 272 8.46 11.48 3.70
CA ALA A 272 9.64 10.79 4.25
C ALA A 272 10.88 11.70 4.27
N LEU A 273 11.17 12.39 3.17
CA LEU A 273 12.34 13.27 3.08
C LEU A 273 12.25 14.42 4.09
N SER A 274 11.09 15.07 4.19
CA SER A 274 10.89 16.14 5.17
C SER A 274 11.01 15.60 6.61
N ALA A 275 10.47 14.41 6.90
CA ALA A 275 10.54 13.82 8.23
C ALA A 275 11.99 13.54 8.65
N VAL A 276 12.78 12.94 7.75
CA VAL A 276 14.20 12.63 8.00
C VAL A 276 15.01 13.92 8.18
N LEU A 277 14.84 14.91 7.29
CA LEU A 277 15.58 16.17 7.35
C LEU A 277 15.24 16.98 8.62
N LEU A 278 13.95 17.07 8.97
CA LEU A 278 13.52 17.77 10.18
C LEU A 278 13.95 17.03 11.45
N ASN A 279 13.89 15.69 11.45
CA ASN A 279 14.38 14.90 12.57
C ASN A 279 15.89 15.08 12.76
N LEU A 280 16.67 15.08 11.67
CA LEU A 280 18.10 15.36 11.71
C LEU A 280 18.39 16.77 12.22
N TYR A 281 17.58 17.76 11.82
CA TYR A 281 17.75 19.16 12.23
C TYR A 281 17.42 19.38 13.72
N PHE A 282 16.29 18.87 14.20
CA PHE A 282 15.83 19.11 15.58
C PHE A 282 16.42 18.15 16.61
N ASN A 283 16.53 16.87 16.27
CA ASN A 283 16.94 15.81 17.21
C ASN A 283 18.40 15.36 16.97
N GLY A 284 19.02 15.76 15.86
CA GLY A 284 20.37 15.35 15.50
C GLY A 284 20.47 13.87 15.12
N ALA A 285 21.67 13.42 14.72
CA ALA A 285 21.94 12.02 14.37
C ALA A 285 22.17 11.10 15.59
N LYS A 286 21.77 11.52 16.80
CA LYS A 286 22.09 10.82 18.06
C LYS A 286 21.07 9.75 18.47
N GLY A 287 19.96 9.61 17.74
CA GLY A 287 18.99 8.53 17.97
C GLY A 287 19.58 7.18 17.53
N GLY A 288 19.76 6.27 18.48
CA GLY A 288 20.30 4.95 18.19
C GLY A 288 19.29 4.14 17.36
N ALA A 289 19.79 3.21 16.54
CA ALA A 289 18.93 2.26 15.82
C ALA A 289 17.97 1.49 16.77
N ALA A 290 18.32 1.39 18.06
CA ALA A 290 17.49 0.79 19.10
C ALA A 290 16.18 1.57 19.36
N ASP A 291 16.21 2.90 19.38
CA ASP A 291 15.01 3.72 19.69
C ASP A 291 14.00 3.68 18.53
N ALA A 292 14.50 3.65 17.29
CA ALA A 292 13.66 3.50 16.10
C ALA A 292 13.03 2.10 16.01
N VAL A 293 13.79 1.07 16.42
CA VAL A 293 13.31 -0.32 16.51
C VAL A 293 12.28 -0.47 17.63
N GLU A 294 12.47 0.19 18.78
CA GLU A 294 11.53 0.14 19.91
C GLU A 294 10.22 0.88 19.61
N ALA A 295 10.29 2.04 18.94
CA ALA A 295 9.10 2.75 18.47
C ALA A 295 8.31 1.94 17.42
N ALA A 296 9.00 1.25 16.50
CA ALA A 296 8.36 0.36 15.54
C ALA A 296 7.68 -0.85 16.21
N LYS A 297 8.29 -1.40 17.27
CA LYS A 297 7.71 -2.50 18.06
C LYS A 297 6.47 -2.10 18.85
N LEU A 298 6.52 -0.96 19.54
CA LEU A 298 5.38 -0.45 20.32
C LEU A 298 4.14 -0.17 19.47
N ALA A 299 4.36 0.17 18.20
CA ALA A 299 3.29 0.42 17.25
C ALA A 299 2.50 -0.83 16.83
N GLU A 300 2.97 -2.04 17.11
CA GLU A 300 2.33 -3.29 16.65
C GLU A 300 1.95 -4.24 17.79
N ALA A 301 2.27 -3.90 19.04
CA ALA A 301 1.97 -4.71 20.22
C ALA A 301 0.47 -4.74 20.62
N HIS A 302 -0.43 -4.02 19.91
CA HIS A 302 -1.86 -3.93 20.23
C HIS A 302 -2.78 -3.85 19.01
#